data_AF-A0A838PRF3-F1
#
_entry.id   AF-A0A838PRF3-F1
#
_cell.length_a   1.000
_cell.length_b   1.000
_cell.length_c   1.000
_cell.angle_alpha   90.00
_cell.angle_beta   90.00
_cell.angle_gamma   90.00
#
_symmetry.space_group_name_H-M   'P 1'
#
loop_
_entity.id
_entity.type
_entity.pdbx_description
1 polymer ?
#
loop_
_entity_poly.entity_id
_entity_poly.type
_entity_poly.pdbx_seq_one_letter_code
_entity_poly.pdbx_strand_id
1 'polypeptide(L)' 'MSGAGIDPGERAEVLLLRAEELLASEGPESLDEAVLALEGAQDAAGGSGVDPALRARIDERLAETRARRDGEEPGSGSG' A
#
# COMPACT_ATOMS: atom_id res chain seq x y z
N MET A 1 -2.15 -0.42 -32.23
CA MET A 1 -1.44 -1.04 -31.09
C MET A 1 -2.13 -0.56 -29.83
N SER A 2 -3.16 -1.27 -29.38
CA SER A 2 -3.77 -0.99 -28.07
C SER A 2 -2.86 -1.64 -27.04
N GLY A 3 -1.98 -0.85 -26.42
CA GLY A 3 -1.33 -1.29 -25.20
C GLY A 3 -2.44 -1.52 -24.19
N ALA A 4 -2.77 -2.78 -23.92
CA ALA A 4 -3.68 -3.13 -22.84
C ALA A 4 -2.98 -2.71 -21.55
N GLY A 5 -3.21 -1.47 -21.13
CA GLY A 5 -2.87 -1.05 -19.78
C GLY A 5 -3.61 -1.98 -18.84
N ILE A 6 -2.88 -2.51 -17.85
CA ILE A 6 -3.46 -3.30 -16.77
C ILE A 6 -4.65 -2.51 -16.21
N ASP A 7 -5.79 -3.18 -16.02
CA ASP A 7 -6.99 -2.56 -15.45
C ASP A 7 -6.62 -1.87 -14.11
N PRO A 8 -7.09 -0.64 -13.84
CA PRO A 8 -6.72 0.07 -12.62
C PRO A 8 -7.05 -0.71 -11.34
N GLY A 9 -8.16 -1.48 -11.33
CA GLY A 9 -8.53 -2.35 -10.23
C GLY A 9 -7.57 -3.52 -10.08
N GLU A 10 -7.27 -4.21 -11.18
CA GLU A 10 -6.28 -5.31 -11.18
C GLU A 10 -4.90 -4.81 -10.71
N ARG A 11 -4.46 -3.64 -11.15
CA ARG A 11 -3.21 -3.03 -10.70
C ARG A 11 -3.23 -2.72 -9.21
N ALA A 12 -4.34 -2.20 -8.70
CA ALA A 12 -4.50 -1.92 -7.27
C ALA A 12 -4.46 -3.21 -6.43
N GLU A 13 -5.11 -4.29 -6.88
CA GLU A 13 -5.08 -5.60 -6.23
C GLU A 13 -3.67 -6.20 -6.19
N VAL A 14 -2.93 -6.15 -7.30
CA VAL A 14 -1.55 -6.64 -7.38
C VAL A 14 -0.64 -5.89 -6.40
N LEU A 15 -0.77 -4.57 -6.33
CA LEU A 15 0.02 -3.74 -5.42
C LEU A 15 -0.37 -3.97 -3.95
N LEU A 16 -1.65 -4.16 -3.66
CA LEU A 16 -2.12 -4.54 -2.33
C LEU A 16 -1.55 -5.90 -1.89
N LEU A 17 -1.61 -6.91 -2.76
CA LEU A 17 -1.04 -8.24 -2.48
C LEU A 17 0.47 -8.14 -2.22
N ARG A 18 1.18 -7.37 -3.04
CA ARG A 18 2.62 -7.15 -2.85
C ARG A 18 2.92 -6.49 -1.50
N ALA A 19 2.13 -5.51 -1.09
CA ALA A 19 2.26 -4.92 0.23
C ALA A 19 2.02 -5.94 1.35
N GLU A 20 1.01 -6.81 1.22
CA GLU A 20 0.74 -7.86 2.20
C GLU A 20 1.91 -8.85 2.34
N GLU A 21 2.54 -9.24 1.23
CA GLU A 21 3.75 -10.06 1.23
C GLU A 21 4.92 -9.40 1.97
N LEU A 22 5.15 -8.11 1.73
CA LEU A 22 6.20 -7.33 2.37
C LEU A 22 5.94 -7.14 3.88
N LEU A 23 4.68 -6.96 4.27
CA LEU A 23 4.32 -6.85 5.69
C LEU A 23 4.51 -8.17 6.44
N ALA A 24 4.50 -9.30 5.74
CA ALA A 24 4.76 -10.61 6.32
C ALA A 24 6.26 -10.90 6.52
N SER A 25 7.19 -10.16 5.89
CA SER A 25 8.64 -10.38 6.07
C SER A 25 9.26 -9.70 7.30
N GLU A 26 8.47 -8.98 8.10
CA GLU A 26 8.81 -8.39 9.42
C GLU A 26 10.05 -7.47 9.51
N GLY A 27 10.67 -7.10 8.38
CA GLY A 27 11.82 -6.21 8.32
C GLY A 27 11.44 -4.72 8.15
N PRO A 28 12.23 -3.77 8.69
CA PRO A 28 11.97 -2.34 8.54
C PRO A 28 12.02 -1.89 7.06
N GLU A 29 12.94 -2.43 6.27
CA GLU A 29 13.01 -2.20 4.82
C GLU A 29 11.73 -2.69 4.11
N SER A 30 11.18 -3.82 4.55
CA SER A 30 9.92 -4.34 4.02
C SER A 30 8.71 -3.49 4.41
N LEU A 31 8.77 -2.82 5.58
CA LEU A 31 7.72 -1.91 6.01
C LEU A 31 7.68 -0.64 5.15
N ASP A 32 8.84 -0.06 4.84
CA ASP A 32 8.95 1.07 3.91
C ASP A 32 8.46 0.70 2.51
N GLU A 33 8.89 -0.47 1.99
CA GLU A 33 8.43 -0.96 0.69
C GLU A 33 6.93 -1.25 0.67
N ALA A 34 6.35 -1.73 1.77
CA ALA A 34 4.92 -1.96 1.88
C ALA A 34 4.12 -0.64 1.80
N VAL A 35 4.61 0.44 2.42
CA VAL A 35 3.99 1.77 2.30
C VAL A 35 4.00 2.23 0.85
N LEU A 36 5.14 2.12 0.15
CA LEU A 36 5.26 2.51 -1.26
C LEU A 36 4.30 1.71 -2.15
N ALA A 37 4.15 0.41 -1.90
CA ALA A 37 3.22 -0.43 -2.63
C ALA A 37 1.75 -0.01 -2.38
N LEU A 38 1.37 0.30 -1.14
CA LEU A 38 0.03 0.75 -0.78
C LEU A 38 -0.30 2.15 -1.34
N GLU A 39 0.66 3.06 -1.40
CA GLU A 39 0.50 4.36 -2.07
C GLU A 39 0.24 4.18 -3.57
N GLY A 40 1.01 3.30 -4.22
CA GLY A 40 0.78 2.94 -5.62
C GLY A 40 -0.58 2.26 -5.84
N ALA A 41 -1.03 1.43 -4.90
CA ALA A 41 -2.36 0.81 -4.93
C ALA A 41 -3.46 1.85 -4.79
N GLN A 42 -3.30 2.83 -3.90
CA GLN A 42 -4.23 3.93 -3.69
C GLN A 42 -4.36 4.79 -4.96
N ASP A 43 -3.23 5.13 -5.59
CA ASP A 43 -3.21 5.87 -6.85
C ASP A 43 -3.93 5.11 -7.97
N ALA A 44 -3.70 3.80 -8.09
CA ALA A 44 -4.37 2.95 -9.06
C ALA A 44 -5.89 2.85 -8.78
N ALA A 45 -6.28 2.75 -7.50
CA ALA A 45 -7.67 2.69 -7.06
C ALA A 45 -8.42 4.03 -7.16
N GLY A 46 -7.72 5.14 -7.43
CA GLY A 46 -8.32 6.44 -7.72
C GLY A 46 -9.02 6.53 -9.08
N GLY A 47 -8.85 5.51 -9.94
CA GLY A 47 -9.49 5.42 -11.25
C GLY A 47 -11.01 5.23 -11.18
N SER A 48 -11.74 5.78 -12.14
CA SER A 48 -13.18 5.55 -12.28
C SER A 48 -13.47 4.08 -12.59
N GLY A 49 -14.42 3.48 -11.87
CA GLY A 49 -14.85 2.09 -12.10
C GLY A 49 -14.19 1.05 -11.19
N VAL A 50 -13.25 1.45 -10.34
CA VAL A 50 -12.68 0.59 -9.30
C VAL A 50 -13.69 0.37 -8.16
N ASP A 51 -13.73 -0.84 -7.61
CA ASP A 51 -14.59 -1.20 -6.49
C ASP A 51 -14.32 -0.30 -5.26
N PRO A 52 -15.33 0.43 -4.73
CA PRO A 52 -15.18 1.21 -3.51
C PRO A 52 -14.70 0.41 -2.30
N ALA A 53 -15.04 -0.88 -2.21
CA ALA A 53 -14.58 -1.76 -1.13
C ALA A 53 -13.07 -2.03 -1.21
N LEU A 54 -12.54 -2.21 -2.42
CA LEU A 54 -11.09 -2.35 -2.64
C LEU A 54 -10.36 -1.07 -2.20
N ARG A 55 -10.89 0.09 -2.60
CA ARG A 55 -10.31 1.38 -2.20
C ARG A 55 -10.31 1.56 -0.67
N ALA A 56 -11.43 1.26 -0.01
CA ALA A 56 -11.53 1.35 1.45
C ALA A 56 -10.52 0.45 2.15
N ARG A 57 -10.31 -0.78 1.65
CA ARG A 57 -9.32 -1.71 2.19
C ARG A 57 -7.88 -1.20 2.03
N ILE A 58 -7.55 -0.60 0.88
CA ILE A 58 -6.23 0.01 0.65
C ILE A 58 -6.01 1.19 1.61
N ASP A 59 -7.00 2.06 1.76
CA ASP A 59 -6.93 3.23 2.65
C ASP A 59 -6.72 2.81 4.11
N GLU A 60 -7.49 1.82 4.60
CA GLU A 60 -7.35 1.25 5.94
C GLU A 60 -5.94 0.66 6.14
N ARG A 61 -5.48 -0.16 5.19
CA ARG A 61 -4.19 -0.83 5.32
C ARG A 61 -3.01 0.14 5.27
N LEU A 62 -3.09 1.17 4.43
CA LEU A 62 -2.08 2.23 4.37
C LEU A 62 -2.00 3.02 5.67
N ALA A 63 -3.15 3.34 6.28
CA ALA A 63 -3.20 4.03 7.56
C ALA A 63 -2.55 3.21 8.69
N GLU A 64 -2.89 1.93 8.80
CA GLU A 64 -2.29 1.01 9.77
C GLU A 64 -0.77 0.89 9.58
N THR A 65 -0.33 0.75 8.34
CA THR A 65 1.08 0.53 8.01
C THR A 65 1.93 1.78 8.31
N ARG A 66 1.42 2.98 8.00
CA ARG A 66 2.06 4.25 8.37
C ARG A 66 2.15 4.40 9.89
N ALA A 67 1.06 4.11 10.62
CA ALA A 67 1.07 4.19 12.07
C ALA A 67 2.12 3.24 12.69
N ARG A 68 2.29 2.03 12.13
CA ARG A 68 3.34 1.10 12.53
C ARG A 68 4.74 1.65 12.24
N ARG A 69 4.96 2.16 11.02
CA ARG A 69 6.25 2.74 10.58
C ARG A 69 6.68 3.90 11.47
N ASP A 70 5.76 4.84 11.71
CA ASP A 70 6.01 6.02 12.54
C ASP A 70 6.20 5.64 14.02
N GLY A 71 5.63 4.51 14.47
CA GLY A 71 5.85 3.92 15.79
C GLY A 71 7.13 3.08 15.91
N GLU A 72 7.70 2.61 14.80
CA GLU A 72 8.96 1.84 14.73
C GLU A 72 10.19 2.72 14.48
N GLU A 73 10.03 3.98 14.03
CA GLU A 73 11.16 4.91 13.94
C GLU A 73 11.84 5.07 15.32
N PRO A 74 13.16 4.80 15.45
CA PRO A 74 13.90 5.07 16.69
C PRO A 74 14.11 6.58 16.82
N GLY A 75 13.05 7.28 17.24
CA GLY A 75 12.94 8.73 17.14
C GLY A 75 12.13 9.40 18.25
N SER A 76 11.86 8.74 19.38
CA SER A 76 11.63 9.47 20.63
C SER A 76 12.97 9.65 21.34
N GLY A 77 13.74 10.61 20.82
CA GLY A 77 14.94 11.13 21.46
C GLY A 77 14.62 11.77 22.81
N SER A 78 15.48 11.47 23.78
CA SER A 78 15.94 12.28 24.90
C SER A 78 15.16 13.57 25.23
N GLY A 79 14.54 13.58 26.41
CA GLY A 79 14.04 14.76 27.11
C GLY A 79 13.56 14.42 28.51
#